data_AF-A0A2V8PTJ6-F1
#
_entry.id   AF-A0A2V8PTJ6-F1
#
_cell.length_a   1.000
_cell.length_b   1.000
_cell.length_c   1.000
_cell.angle_alpha   90.00
_cell.angle_beta   90.00
_cell.angle_gamma   90.00
#
_symmetry.space_group_name_H-M   'P 1'
#
loop_
_entity.id
_entity.type
_entity.pdbx_description
1 polymer ?
#
loop_
_entity_poly.entity_id
_entity_poly.type
_entity_poly.pdbx_seq_one_letter_code
_entity_poly.pdbx_strand_id
1 'polypeptide(L)'
;SPYTLKVRFDDHTEQVIDFEPVLSGELFEPLRDLNLFNQVRIDPEVRTLVWPNGADFDPATLHEWPALVGTLAARAKRWEAVPA
;
A
#
# COMPACT_ATOMS: atom_id res chain seq x y z
N SER A 1 -4.44 2.41 13.68
CA SER A 1 -5.56 2.82 12.81
C SER A 1 -5.85 1.71 11.83
N PRO A 2 -7.08 1.62 11.29
CA PRO A 2 -7.35 0.75 10.13
C PRO A 2 -6.42 1.13 8.96
N TYR A 3 -6.11 0.16 8.09
CA TYR A 3 -5.26 0.35 6.89
C TYR A 3 -3.87 0.93 7.14
N THR A 4 -3.37 0.87 8.37
CA THR A 4 -2.06 1.44 8.74
C THR A 4 -1.08 0.35 9.12
N LEU A 5 0.13 0.39 8.56
CA LEU A 5 1.22 -0.52 8.93
C LEU A 5 2.40 0.27 9.49
N LYS A 6 3.09 -0.34 10.46
CA LYS A 6 4.41 0.11 10.87
C LYS A 6 5.45 -0.72 10.11
N VAL A 7 6.23 -0.06 9.26
CA VAL A 7 7.27 -0.68 8.43
C VAL A 7 8.64 -0.27 8.98
N ARG A 8 9.55 -1.22 9.09
CA ARG A 8 10.96 -0.99 9.43
C ARG A 8 11.81 -1.42 8.25
N PHE A 9 12.78 -0.60 7.90
CA PHE A 9 13.70 -0.82 6.79
C PHE A 9 15.07 -1.29 7.29
N ASP A 10 15.89 -1.82 6.37
CA ASP A 10 17.22 -2.35 6.69
C ASP A 10 18.24 -1.26 7.09
N ASP A 11 17.97 0.00 6.73
CA ASP A 11 18.76 1.16 7.17
C ASP A 11 18.37 1.67 8.57
N HIS A 12 17.55 0.90 9.28
CA HIS A 12 17.01 1.18 10.61
C HIS A 12 16.00 2.32 10.69
N THR A 13 15.58 2.89 9.56
CA THR A 13 14.44 3.82 9.55
C THR A 13 13.11 3.08 9.76
N GLU A 14 12.10 3.81 10.22
CA GLU A 14 10.76 3.29 10.41
C GLU A 14 9.73 4.27 9.87
N GLN A 15 8.63 3.74 9.36
CA GLN A 15 7.47 4.53 8.94
C GLN A 15 6.18 3.95 9.45
N VAL A 16 5.24 4.84 9.79
CA VAL A 16 3.85 4.51 10.05
C VAL A 16 3.07 5.00 8.84
N ILE A 17 2.65 4.04 8.02
CA ILE A 17 2.09 4.31 6.69
C ILE A 17 0.59 4.02 6.73
N ASP A 18 -0.20 5.06 6.48
CA ASP A 18 -1.64 4.92 6.21
C ASP A 18 -1.86 4.71 4.71
N PHE A 19 -2.38 3.54 4.35
CA PHE A 19 -2.62 3.15 2.96
C PHE A 19 -3.99 3.59 2.45
N GLU A 20 -4.93 3.95 3.33
CA GLU A 20 -6.33 4.26 2.94
C GLU A 20 -6.45 5.25 1.76
N PRO A 21 -5.63 6.31 1.63
CA PRO A 21 -5.73 7.27 0.52
C PRO A 21 -5.41 6.70 -0.86
N VAL A 22 -4.77 5.52 -0.95
CA VAL A 22 -4.36 4.89 -2.22
C VAL A 22 -5.15 3.61 -2.54
N LEU A 23 -6.07 3.18 -1.68
CA LEU A 23 -6.86 1.95 -1.86
C LEU A 23 -8.03 2.17 -2.82
N SER A 24 -7.73 2.38 -4.10
CA SER A 24 -8.72 2.57 -5.15
C SER A 24 -8.34 1.86 -6.44
N GLY A 25 -9.34 1.55 -7.26
CA GLY A 25 -9.17 0.77 -8.49
C GLY A 25 -9.11 -0.73 -8.24
N GLU A 26 -9.25 -1.52 -9.31
CA GLU A 26 -9.49 -2.96 -9.28
C GLU A 26 -8.51 -3.75 -8.38
N LEU A 27 -7.23 -3.38 -8.39
CA LEU A 27 -6.20 -4.10 -7.63
C LEU A 27 -6.15 -3.71 -6.14
N PHE A 28 -6.34 -2.43 -5.80
CA PHE A 28 -6.10 -1.93 -4.44
C PHE A 28 -7.39 -1.67 -3.64
N GLU A 29 -8.53 -1.43 -4.29
CA GLU A 29 -9.82 -1.26 -3.62
C GLU A 29 -10.24 -2.47 -2.76
N PRO A 30 -10.02 -3.73 -3.16
CA PRO A 30 -10.32 -4.89 -2.31
C PRO A 30 -9.63 -4.86 -0.94
N LEU A 31 -8.50 -4.15 -0.81
CA LEU A 31 -7.79 -3.99 0.45
C LEU A 31 -8.53 -3.09 1.45
N ARG A 32 -9.66 -2.46 1.06
CA ARG A 32 -10.60 -1.84 1.99
C ARG A 32 -11.34 -2.87 2.85
N ASP A 33 -11.33 -4.15 2.49
CA ASP A 33 -11.68 -5.21 3.43
C ASP A 33 -10.51 -5.45 4.39
N LEU A 34 -10.69 -5.11 5.67
CA LEU A 34 -9.66 -5.32 6.70
C LEU A 34 -9.26 -6.79 6.86
N ASN A 35 -10.13 -7.75 6.57
CA ASN A 35 -9.76 -9.16 6.60
C ASN A 35 -8.72 -9.48 5.53
N LEU A 36 -8.83 -8.87 4.35
CA LEU A 36 -7.82 -9.00 3.31
C LEU A 36 -6.58 -8.15 3.64
N PHE A 37 -6.76 -6.90 4.08
CA PHE A 37 -5.66 -6.00 4.42
C PHE A 37 -4.71 -6.59 5.47
N ASN A 38 -5.26 -7.24 6.50
CA ASN A 38 -4.47 -7.82 7.58
C ASN A 38 -3.73 -9.11 7.18
N GLN A 39 -3.90 -9.60 5.95
CA GLN A 39 -3.12 -10.72 5.39
C GLN A 39 -1.83 -10.27 4.69
N VAL A 40 -1.42 -9.01 4.86
CA VAL A 40 -0.15 -8.50 4.36
C VAL A 40 1.01 -9.39 4.80
N ARG A 41 1.93 -9.67 3.88
CA ARG A 41 3.17 -10.41 4.14
C ARG A 41 4.34 -9.77 3.37
N ILE A 42 5.56 -10.07 3.79
CA ILE A 42 6.76 -9.74 3.01
C ILE A 42 7.03 -10.90 2.06
N ASP A 43 7.17 -10.63 0.77
CA ASP A 43 7.67 -11.62 -0.18
C ASP A 43 9.14 -11.96 0.13
N PRO A 44 9.51 -13.24 0.32
CA PRO A 44 10.87 -13.60 0.73
C PRO A 44 11.92 -13.41 -0.38
N GLU A 45 11.50 -13.42 -1.65
CA GLU A 45 12.39 -13.31 -2.81
C GLU A 45 12.65 -11.86 -3.17
N VAL A 46 11.59 -11.06 -3.31
CA VAL A 46 11.68 -9.66 -3.78
C VAL A 46 11.53 -8.62 -2.67
N ARG A 47 11.23 -9.04 -1.43
CA ARG A 47 11.14 -8.18 -0.23
C ARG A 47 10.08 -7.07 -0.29
N THR A 48 9.06 -7.23 -1.12
CA THR A 48 7.91 -6.32 -1.21
C THR A 48 6.85 -6.66 -0.17
N LEU A 49 6.03 -5.68 0.24
CA LEU A 49 4.77 -5.99 0.92
C LEU A 49 3.79 -6.51 -0.13
N VAL A 50 3.18 -7.67 0.11
CA VAL A 50 2.24 -8.30 -0.81
C VAL A 50 0.98 -8.77 -0.09
N TRP A 51 -0.14 -8.74 -0.80
CA TRP A 51 -1.44 -9.25 -0.36
C TRP A 51 -1.88 -10.47 -1.20
N PRO A 52 -2.81 -11.31 -0.69
CA PRO A 52 -3.29 -12.49 -1.42
C PRO A 52 -3.90 -12.23 -2.79
N ASN A 53 -4.44 -11.03 -3.00
CA ASN A 53 -5.02 -10.60 -4.29
C ASN A 53 -3.97 -10.13 -5.31
N GLY A 54 -2.68 -10.19 -4.96
CA GLY A 54 -1.57 -9.79 -5.84
C GLY A 54 -1.19 -8.31 -5.77
N ALA A 55 -1.89 -7.50 -4.96
CA ALA A 55 -1.47 -6.12 -4.71
C ALA A 55 -0.14 -6.09 -3.95
N ASP A 56 0.74 -5.16 -4.32
CA ASP A 56 2.05 -5.02 -3.71
C ASP A 56 2.52 -3.56 -3.57
N PHE A 57 3.44 -3.33 -2.65
CA PHE A 57 4.22 -2.10 -2.55
C PHE A 57 5.69 -2.44 -2.34
N ASP A 58 6.56 -1.88 -3.19
CA ASP A 58 8.00 -2.09 -3.11
C ASP A 58 8.65 -1.27 -1.97
N PRO A 59 9.80 -1.71 -1.43
CA PRO A 59 10.46 -1.01 -0.32
C PRO A 59 10.85 0.44 -0.62
N ALA A 60 11.20 0.78 -1.86
CA ALA A 60 11.58 2.15 -2.20
C ALA A 60 10.36 3.09 -2.18
N THR A 61 9.23 2.64 -2.71
CA THR A 61 7.95 3.38 -2.60
C THR A 61 7.55 3.59 -1.14
N LEU A 62 7.69 2.56 -0.29
CA LEU A 62 7.38 2.67 1.14
C LEU A 62 8.37 3.59 1.87
N HIS A 63 9.65 3.55 1.50
CA HIS A 63 10.68 4.42 2.08
C HIS A 63 10.47 5.89 1.71
N GLU A 64 9.98 6.18 0.50
CA GLU A 64 9.69 7.53 0.04
C GLU A 64 8.23 7.95 0.24
N TRP A 65 7.46 7.19 1.04
CA TRP A 65 6.02 7.39 1.21
C TRP A 65 5.61 8.84 1.51
N PRO A 66 6.26 9.60 2.42
CA PRO A 66 5.85 10.95 2.74
C PRO A 66 5.93 11.91 1.54
N ALA A 67 6.85 11.66 0.61
CA ALA A 67 7.00 12.44 -0.62
C ALA A 67 6.02 11.97 -1.71
N LEU A 68 5.68 10.67 -1.74
CA LEU A 68 4.90 10.05 -2.82
C LEU A 68 3.39 10.03 -2.57
N VAL A 69 2.94 9.93 -1.31
CA VAL A 69 1.55 9.64 -0.96
C VAL A 69 0.54 10.62 -1.59
N GLY A 70 0.86 11.91 -1.64
CA GLY A 70 -0.01 12.91 -2.26
C GLY A 70 -0.23 12.66 -3.76
N THR A 71 0.83 12.22 -4.46
CA THR A 71 0.77 11.91 -5.89
C THR A 71 0.10 10.56 -6.15
N LEU A 72 0.39 9.55 -5.32
CA LEU A 72 -0.25 8.23 -5.40
C LEU A 72 -1.75 8.34 -5.14
N ALA A 73 -2.18 9.06 -4.10
CA ALA A 73 -3.59 9.29 -3.79
C ALA A 73 -4.30 10.07 -4.92
N ALA A 74 -3.64 11.07 -5.51
CA ALA A 74 -4.19 11.78 -6.66
C ALA A 74 -4.38 10.87 -7.89
N ARG A 75 -3.49 9.89 -8.10
CA ARG A 75 -3.62 8.88 -9.16
C ARG A 75 -4.74 7.88 -8.85
N ALA A 76 -4.82 7.40 -7.61
CA ALA A 76 -5.88 6.50 -7.15
C ALA A 76 -7.28 7.06 -7.41
N LYS A 77 -7.50 8.35 -7.10
CA LYS A 77 -8.75 9.07 -7.40
C LYS A 77 -9.11 9.13 -8.88
N ARG A 78 -8.12 9.09 -9.78
CA ARG A 78 -8.40 9.08 -11.24
C ARG A 78 -8.95 7.72 -11.69
N TRP A 79 -8.56 6.63 -11.03
CA TRP A 79 -9.08 5.30 -11.32
C TRP A 79 -10.49 5.07 -10.75
N GLU A 80 -10.86 5.73 -9.65
CA GLU A 80 -12.27 5.76 -9.19
C GLU A 80 -13.21 6.42 -10.23
N ALA A 81 -12.69 7.36 -11.02
CA ALA A 81 -13.49 8.13 -11.98
C ALA A 81 -13.68 7.43 -13.35
N VAL A 82 -13.06 6.27 -13.57
CA VAL A 82 -13.24 5.48 -14.80
C VAL A 82 -14.14 4.30 -14.46
N PRO A 83 -15.42 4.30 -14.88
CA PRO A 83 -16.30 3.16 -14.67
C PRO A 83 -15.81 1.97 -15.52
N ALA A 84 -15.92 0.78 -14.95
CA ALA A 84 -15.70 -0.49 -15.62
C ALA A 84 -16.63 -0.69 -16.83
#